data_AF-A6KDL6-F1
#
_entry.id   AF-A6KDL6-F1
#
_cell.length_a   1.000
_cell.length_b   1.000
_cell.length_c   1.000
_cell.angle_alpha   90.00
_cell.angle_beta   90.00
_cell.angle_gamma   90.00
#
_symmetry.space_group_name_H-M   'P 1'
#
loop_
_entity.id
_entity.type
_entity.pdbx_description
1 polymer ?
#
loop_
_entity_poly.entity_id
_entity_poly.type
_entity_poly.pdbx_seq_one_letter_code
_entity_poly.pdbx_strand_id
1 'polypeptide(L)'
;MSVGHKAQESKIRYKTSEPVWEENFTFFIHNPKRQDLEVEVKDEQHQCSLGSLRIPLSQLLASDNMTINQRFQLSNSGPNSTLKMKIALRVLHLEKQERPPDYQHSAQVKRPSVSKEGRKMPIKSQMSASPGTGGTNTAPSTPVMGVDDKPAMEEKPQPPEASPLGQRDLGRSSSSLLASPSHIAAKEPTPSIASDISLPIATQELRQRLRQLENGTTLGQSPLGQIQLTIRHSSQRNKLIVVVHSCRNLIAFSEDGSDPYVRMYLLPDKRRSGRRKTHVSKKTLNPVFDQSFDFSVSLPEVQRRTLDVAVKNSGGFLSKDKGLLGKVLVALASEELAKGWTQWYDLTEDGTRPQVIT
;
A
#
# COMPACT_ATOMS: atom_id res chain seq x y z
N MET A 1 29.99 -7.31 -12.25
CA MET A 1 28.62 -7.87 -12.29
C MET A 1 27.63 -6.75 -11.99
N SER A 2 26.48 -6.71 -12.66
CA SER A 2 25.51 -5.62 -12.53
C SER A 2 24.06 -6.12 -12.60
N VAL A 3 23.17 -5.44 -11.88
CA VAL A 3 21.72 -5.62 -11.99
C VAL A 3 21.07 -4.24 -11.99
N GLY A 4 20.39 -3.88 -13.08
CA GLY A 4 19.95 -2.51 -13.30
C GLY A 4 21.15 -1.56 -13.28
N HIS A 5 21.12 -0.52 -12.45
CA HIS A 5 22.21 0.45 -12.33
C HIS A 5 23.28 0.15 -11.25
N LYS A 6 23.13 -0.92 -10.44
CA LYS A 6 24.12 -1.25 -9.41
C LYS A 6 25.11 -2.26 -9.94
N ALA A 7 26.39 -1.87 -9.95
CA ALA A 7 27.52 -2.76 -10.23
C ALA A 7 28.19 -3.20 -8.93
N GLN A 8 28.77 -4.40 -8.95
CA GLN A 8 29.71 -4.92 -7.96
C GLN A 8 30.85 -5.62 -8.71
N GLU A 9 32.07 -5.41 -8.24
CA GLU A 9 33.30 -5.90 -8.86
C GLU A 9 33.95 -6.96 -7.97
N SER A 10 34.52 -7.98 -8.60
CA SER A 10 35.30 -9.04 -7.95
C SER A 10 36.76 -8.63 -7.78
N LYS A 11 37.49 -9.30 -6.88
CA LYS A 11 38.94 -9.15 -6.78
C LYS A 11 39.62 -9.52 -8.08
N ILE A 12 40.66 -8.78 -8.43
CA ILE A 12 41.51 -9.08 -9.58
C ILE A 12 42.27 -10.40 -9.31
N ARG A 13 42.35 -11.27 -10.31
CA ARG A 13 43.14 -12.50 -10.29
C ARG A 13 44.25 -12.40 -11.34
N TYR A 14 45.46 -12.11 -10.87
CA TYR A 14 46.62 -11.89 -11.73
C TYR A 14 47.15 -13.20 -12.33
N LYS A 15 47.64 -13.12 -13.58
CA LYS A 15 48.43 -14.18 -14.26
C LYS A 15 47.73 -15.56 -14.35
N THR A 16 46.42 -15.59 -14.60
CA THR A 16 45.69 -16.86 -14.82
C THR A 16 44.61 -16.72 -15.89
N SER A 17 44.45 -17.75 -16.73
CA SER A 17 43.30 -17.93 -17.63
C SER A 17 42.16 -18.74 -16.99
N GLU A 18 42.39 -19.31 -15.80
CA GLU A 18 41.41 -20.03 -14.99
C GLU A 18 41.24 -19.34 -13.62
N PRO A 19 40.70 -18.12 -13.56
CA PRO A 19 40.50 -17.38 -12.31
C PRO A 19 39.42 -18.03 -11.44
N VAL A 20 39.76 -18.23 -10.15
CA VAL A 20 38.85 -18.73 -9.11
C VAL A 20 38.60 -17.60 -8.11
N TRP A 21 37.39 -17.04 -8.09
CA TRP A 21 37.03 -15.93 -7.20
C TRP A 21 36.46 -16.38 -5.85
N GLU A 22 35.44 -17.23 -5.88
CA GLU A 22 34.65 -17.66 -4.70
C GLU A 22 34.02 -16.50 -3.91
N GLU A 23 33.63 -15.44 -4.63
CA GLU A 23 33.00 -14.24 -4.08
C GLU A 23 31.48 -14.27 -4.28
N ASN A 24 30.75 -13.82 -3.25
CA ASN A 24 29.28 -13.77 -3.25
C ASN A 24 28.82 -12.31 -3.38
N PHE A 25 27.96 -12.03 -4.36
CA PHE A 25 27.40 -10.71 -4.60
C PHE A 25 25.89 -10.71 -4.38
N THR A 26 25.41 -9.77 -3.57
CA THR A 26 23.98 -9.65 -3.22
C THR A 26 23.37 -8.45 -3.93
N PHE A 27 22.25 -8.65 -4.62
CA PHE A 27 21.52 -7.61 -5.33
C PHE A 27 20.04 -7.64 -4.91
N PHE A 28 19.47 -6.50 -4.50
CA PHE A 28 18.03 -6.37 -4.31
C PHE A 28 17.32 -6.36 -5.67
N ILE A 29 16.28 -7.18 -5.84
CA ILE A 29 15.60 -7.37 -7.14
C ILE A 29 14.19 -6.80 -7.04
N HIS A 30 13.90 -5.76 -7.83
CA HIS A 30 12.58 -5.12 -7.90
C HIS A 30 11.62 -5.86 -8.85
N ASN A 31 12.13 -6.43 -9.95
CA ASN A 31 11.34 -7.16 -10.93
C ASN A 31 12.10 -8.34 -11.53
N PRO A 32 12.03 -9.55 -10.94
CA PRO A 32 12.62 -10.73 -11.58
C PRO A 32 11.99 -11.05 -12.94
N LYS A 33 10.85 -10.47 -13.34
CA LYS A 33 10.26 -10.67 -14.68
C LYS A 33 10.74 -9.67 -15.76
N ARG A 34 11.41 -8.57 -15.39
CA ARG A 34 11.90 -7.53 -16.34
C ARG A 34 13.33 -7.09 -16.07
N GLN A 35 14.09 -7.85 -15.29
CA GLN A 35 15.49 -7.56 -14.97
C GLN A 35 16.39 -8.72 -15.35
N ASP A 36 17.61 -8.37 -15.73
CA ASP A 36 18.67 -9.30 -16.08
C ASP A 36 19.85 -9.12 -15.12
N LEU A 37 20.59 -10.19 -14.89
CA LEU A 37 21.95 -10.13 -14.35
C LEU A 37 22.92 -10.01 -15.51
N GLU A 38 23.74 -8.97 -15.50
CA GLU A 38 24.81 -8.76 -16.45
C GLU A 38 26.17 -9.04 -15.79
N VAL A 39 27.02 -9.76 -16.50
CA VAL A 39 28.38 -10.09 -16.08
C VAL A 39 29.32 -9.79 -17.23
N GLU A 40 30.40 -9.09 -16.94
CA GLU A 40 31.48 -8.79 -17.87
C GLU A 40 32.78 -9.19 -17.18
N VAL A 41 33.62 -9.94 -17.88
CA VAL A 41 34.95 -10.35 -17.42
C VAL A 41 35.96 -9.45 -18.13
N LYS A 42 36.90 -8.86 -17.41
CA LYS A 42 37.89 -7.92 -17.94
C LYS A 42 39.32 -8.30 -17.59
N ASP A 43 40.24 -7.88 -18.45
CA ASP A 43 41.65 -7.75 -18.10
C ASP A 43 41.89 -6.32 -17.60
N GLU A 44 42.27 -6.18 -16.33
CA GLU A 44 42.57 -4.88 -15.71
C GLU A 44 43.85 -4.24 -16.27
N GLN A 45 44.84 -5.04 -16.67
CA GLN A 45 46.12 -4.55 -17.18
C GLN A 45 45.97 -3.98 -18.60
N HIS A 46 45.08 -4.57 -19.40
CA HIS A 46 44.83 -4.16 -20.78
C HIS A 46 43.52 -3.38 -20.98
N GLN A 47 42.75 -3.17 -19.90
CA GLN A 47 41.44 -2.49 -19.89
C GLN A 47 40.47 -3.01 -20.96
N CYS A 48 40.51 -4.32 -21.25
CA CYS A 48 39.76 -4.95 -22.32
C CYS A 48 38.73 -5.96 -21.80
N SER A 49 37.64 -6.14 -22.56
CA SER A 49 36.59 -7.11 -22.25
C SER A 49 37.01 -8.49 -22.77
N LEU A 50 37.06 -9.47 -21.87
CA LEU A 50 37.38 -10.88 -22.16
C LEU A 50 36.14 -11.72 -22.46
N GLY A 51 34.94 -11.15 -22.25
CA GLY A 51 33.66 -11.76 -22.55
C GLY A 51 32.54 -11.26 -21.65
N SER A 52 31.30 -11.36 -22.11
CA SER A 52 30.11 -10.91 -21.38
C SER A 52 28.98 -11.93 -21.38
N LEU A 53 28.05 -11.78 -20.43
CA LEU A 53 26.97 -12.72 -20.17
C LEU A 53 25.77 -11.97 -19.60
N ARG A 54 24.58 -12.22 -20.14
CA ARG A 54 23.32 -11.61 -19.68
C ARG A 54 22.29 -12.70 -19.43
N ILE A 55 21.80 -12.78 -18.19
CA ILE A 55 20.89 -13.83 -17.72
C ILE A 55 19.58 -13.16 -17.26
N PRO A 56 18.46 -13.35 -17.96
CA PRO A 56 17.16 -12.90 -17.47
C PRO A 56 16.80 -13.55 -16.14
N LEU A 57 16.54 -12.74 -15.12
CA LEU A 57 16.17 -13.24 -13.78
C LEU A 57 14.81 -13.97 -13.79
N SER A 58 14.07 -13.88 -14.88
CA SER A 58 12.83 -14.61 -15.12
C SER A 58 13.07 -16.12 -15.25
N GLN A 59 14.26 -16.54 -15.67
CA GLN A 59 14.66 -17.95 -15.71
C GLN A 59 14.75 -18.55 -14.29
N LEU A 60 15.17 -17.77 -13.30
CA LEU A 60 15.21 -18.19 -11.90
C LEU A 60 13.78 -18.44 -11.36
N LEU A 61 12.77 -17.71 -11.83
CA LEU A 61 11.37 -17.93 -11.39
C LEU A 61 10.79 -19.28 -11.86
N ALA A 62 11.36 -19.87 -12.90
CA ALA A 62 10.98 -21.19 -13.43
C ALA A 62 11.91 -22.33 -12.95
N SER A 63 12.96 -22.00 -12.19
CA SER A 63 13.98 -22.96 -11.72
C SER A 63 13.68 -23.49 -10.32
N ASP A 64 14.04 -24.74 -10.04
CA ASP A 64 13.86 -25.35 -8.73
C ASP A 64 14.51 -24.52 -7.61
N ASN A 65 13.76 -24.30 -6.53
CA ASN A 65 14.16 -23.46 -5.41
C ASN A 65 14.68 -22.06 -5.85
N MET A 66 14.20 -21.56 -6.99
CA MET A 66 14.67 -20.35 -7.67
C MET A 66 16.20 -20.23 -7.78
N THR A 67 16.88 -21.36 -8.06
CA THR A 67 18.34 -21.47 -8.04
C THR A 67 18.86 -22.14 -9.31
N ILE A 68 19.87 -21.53 -9.94
CA ILE A 68 20.62 -22.10 -11.09
C ILE A 68 22.08 -22.27 -10.66
N ASN A 69 22.72 -23.38 -11.04
CA ASN A 69 24.12 -23.67 -10.71
C ASN A 69 24.79 -24.42 -11.86
N GLN A 70 25.50 -23.72 -12.74
CA GLN A 70 26.06 -24.29 -13.97
C GLN A 70 27.28 -23.51 -14.48
N ARG A 71 27.87 -24.00 -15.56
CA ARG A 71 28.72 -23.19 -16.44
C ARG A 71 27.84 -22.42 -17.43
N PHE A 72 28.21 -21.18 -17.70
CA PHE A 72 27.62 -20.31 -18.71
C PHE A 72 28.69 -19.97 -19.74
N GLN A 73 28.35 -20.01 -21.03
CA GLN A 73 29.25 -19.53 -22.08
C GLN A 73 29.33 -18.00 -22.03
N LEU A 74 30.52 -17.43 -22.20
CA LEU A 74 30.68 -15.99 -22.39
C LEU A 74 30.48 -15.62 -23.86
N SER A 75 29.61 -14.66 -24.13
CA SER A 75 29.51 -13.97 -25.42
C SER A 75 30.75 -13.12 -25.67
N ASN A 76 31.01 -12.79 -26.95
CA ASN A 76 32.15 -11.95 -27.38
C ASN A 76 33.52 -12.47 -26.88
N SER A 77 33.69 -13.80 -26.84
CA SER A 77 34.88 -14.46 -26.28
C SER A 77 35.23 -15.75 -27.05
N GLY A 78 36.30 -16.45 -26.62
CA GLY A 78 36.73 -17.71 -27.23
C GLY A 78 35.74 -18.88 -27.01
N PRO A 79 35.79 -19.93 -27.85
CA PRO A 79 34.82 -21.03 -27.81
C PRO A 79 34.84 -21.83 -26.50
N ASN A 80 35.93 -21.80 -25.73
CA ASN A 80 36.07 -22.49 -24.45
C ASN A 80 35.84 -21.59 -23.22
N SER A 81 35.60 -20.28 -23.43
CA SER A 81 35.46 -19.30 -22.36
C SER A 81 34.12 -19.46 -21.62
N THR A 82 34.18 -20.14 -20.47
CA THR A 82 33.01 -20.42 -19.62
C THR A 82 33.18 -19.85 -18.22
N LEU A 83 32.09 -19.33 -17.67
CA LEU A 83 32.03 -18.83 -16.29
C LEU A 83 31.11 -19.74 -15.46
N LYS A 84 31.63 -20.33 -14.38
CA LYS A 84 30.85 -21.17 -13.46
C LYS A 84 30.25 -20.30 -12.35
N MET A 85 28.93 -20.29 -12.21
CA MET A 85 28.25 -19.53 -11.14
C MET A 85 27.06 -20.31 -10.57
N LYS A 86 26.78 -20.03 -9.29
CA LYS A 86 25.51 -20.35 -8.64
C LYS A 86 24.76 -19.05 -8.38
N ILE A 87 23.56 -18.94 -8.94
CA ILE A 87 22.68 -17.78 -8.84
C ILE A 87 21.40 -18.23 -8.13
N ALA A 88 20.97 -17.50 -7.10
CA ALA A 88 19.82 -17.85 -6.29
C ALA A 88 18.95 -16.62 -6.01
N LEU A 89 17.73 -16.60 -6.53
CA LEU A 89 16.74 -15.57 -6.17
C LEU A 89 16.07 -15.96 -4.85
N ARG A 90 15.92 -15.02 -3.93
CA ARG A 90 15.31 -15.23 -2.62
C ARG A 90 14.23 -14.19 -2.37
N VAL A 91 13.07 -14.63 -1.88
CA VAL A 91 11.99 -13.75 -1.45
C VAL A 91 12.32 -13.28 -0.05
N LEU A 92 12.46 -11.97 0.15
CA LEU A 92 12.83 -11.37 1.44
C LEU A 92 11.74 -11.61 2.50
N HIS A 93 10.49 -11.26 2.15
CA HIS A 93 9.31 -11.56 2.95
C HIS A 93 8.20 -12.05 2.03
N LEU A 94 7.63 -13.23 2.33
CA LEU A 94 6.36 -13.67 1.77
C LEU A 94 5.29 -13.43 2.83
N GLU A 95 4.50 -12.38 2.64
CA GLU A 95 3.37 -12.07 3.51
C GLU A 95 2.37 -13.24 3.43
N LYS A 96 2.25 -14.00 4.51
CA LYS A 96 1.50 -15.26 4.54
C LYS A 96 0.01 -14.94 4.48
N GLN A 97 -0.59 -15.13 3.29
CA GLN A 97 -2.03 -14.98 3.10
C GLN A 97 -2.80 -15.86 4.09
N GLU A 98 -3.40 -15.24 5.10
CA GLU A 98 -4.32 -15.92 6.00
C GLU A 98 -5.58 -16.30 5.22
N ARG A 99 -6.04 -17.53 5.42
CA ARG A 99 -7.29 -18.01 4.83
C ARG A 99 -8.44 -17.60 5.74
N PRO A 100 -9.55 -17.03 5.22
CA PRO A 100 -10.78 -16.94 5.99
C PRO A 100 -11.22 -18.33 6.50
N PRO A 101 -11.88 -18.41 7.67
CA PRO A 101 -12.25 -19.69 8.28
C PRO A 101 -13.33 -20.43 7.49
N ASP A 102 -13.34 -21.76 7.61
CA ASP A 102 -14.34 -22.64 7.00
C ASP A 102 -15.77 -22.37 7.52
N TYR A 103 -16.75 -22.67 6.68
CA TYR A 103 -18.17 -22.45 6.94
C TYR A 103 -18.71 -23.31 8.08
N GLN A 104 -19.35 -22.70 9.09
CA GLN A 104 -20.44 -23.36 9.82
C GLN A 104 -21.43 -22.44 10.55
N HIS A 105 -22.32 -21.77 9.79
CA HIS A 105 -23.59 -21.25 10.32
C HIS A 105 -24.77 -21.59 9.40
N SER A 106 -25.07 -22.89 9.29
CA SER A 106 -26.39 -23.35 8.84
C SER A 106 -27.43 -23.03 9.92
N ALA A 107 -28.23 -21.98 9.72
CA ALA A 107 -29.28 -21.57 10.65
C ALA A 107 -30.43 -22.60 10.67
N GLN A 108 -30.36 -23.58 11.58
CA GLN A 108 -31.44 -24.54 11.78
C GLN A 108 -32.60 -23.92 12.56
N VAL A 109 -33.76 -23.83 11.92
CA VAL A 109 -35.01 -23.36 12.52
C VAL A 109 -35.50 -24.39 13.54
N LYS A 110 -35.45 -24.04 14.83
CA LYS A 110 -36.06 -24.85 15.90
C LYS A 110 -37.58 -24.66 15.91
N ARG A 111 -38.33 -25.75 15.66
CA ARG A 111 -39.70 -25.93 16.18
C ARG A 111 -39.66 -26.99 17.29
N PRO A 112 -40.47 -26.87 18.36
CA PRO A 112 -40.42 -27.78 19.48
C PRO A 112 -41.15 -29.09 19.18
N SER A 113 -40.68 -30.18 19.77
CA SER A 113 -41.44 -31.41 19.99
C SER A 113 -41.14 -31.94 21.40
N VAL A 114 -42.11 -32.62 22.01
CA VAL A 114 -42.10 -32.99 23.43
C VAL A 114 -42.48 -34.46 23.55
N SER A 115 -41.71 -35.27 24.31
CA SER A 115 -42.26 -36.20 25.32
C SER A 115 -41.22 -37.07 26.04
N LYS A 116 -41.47 -37.26 27.34
CA LYS A 116 -41.29 -38.45 28.21
C LYS A 116 -39.93 -39.19 28.20
N GLU A 117 -39.11 -39.08 29.26
CA GLU A 117 -39.29 -39.71 30.59
C GLU A 117 -38.98 -41.23 30.61
N GLY A 118 -37.91 -41.61 31.33
CA GLY A 118 -37.51 -43.00 31.61
C GLY A 118 -36.29 -43.05 32.55
N ARG A 119 -36.33 -43.85 33.63
CA ARG A 119 -35.40 -43.73 34.78
C ARG A 119 -35.00 -45.11 35.34
N LYS A 120 -33.70 -45.40 35.49
CA LYS A 120 -33.07 -46.15 36.62
C LYS A 120 -31.55 -46.36 36.45
N MET A 121 -30.88 -46.69 37.57
CA MET A 121 -29.43 -46.95 37.76
C MET A 121 -29.18 -48.42 38.12
N PRO A 122 -27.92 -48.91 38.06
CA PRO A 122 -27.13 -49.21 39.29
C PRO A 122 -25.75 -48.47 39.26
N ILE A 123 -25.05 -48.09 40.36
CA ILE A 123 -24.69 -48.75 41.63
C ILE A 123 -23.65 -49.86 41.38
N LYS A 124 -22.41 -49.87 41.93
CA LYS A 124 -21.68 -49.16 43.03
C LYS A 124 -20.22 -48.89 42.54
N SER A 125 -19.20 -48.37 43.24
CA SER A 125 -18.91 -47.86 44.61
C SER A 125 -17.76 -46.79 44.49
N GLN A 126 -16.89 -46.35 45.44
CA GLN A 126 -16.57 -46.75 46.82
C GLN A 126 -16.08 -45.56 47.72
N MET A 127 -14.78 -45.47 48.03
CA MET A 127 -14.10 -44.67 49.09
C MET A 127 -12.61 -44.53 48.73
N SER A 128 -11.78 -43.56 49.17
CA SER A 128 -11.92 -42.27 49.91
C SER A 128 -10.57 -41.50 49.71
N ALA A 129 -10.16 -40.39 50.35
CA ALA A 129 -10.58 -39.68 51.57
C ALA A 129 -10.18 -38.19 51.55
N SER A 130 -10.42 -37.48 52.67
CA SER A 130 -9.82 -36.18 53.07
C SER A 130 -9.80 -36.13 54.62
N PRO A 131 -9.09 -35.19 55.27
CA PRO A 131 -9.54 -33.79 55.45
C PRO A 131 -8.39 -32.79 55.16
N GLY A 132 -8.52 -31.45 55.21
CA GLY A 132 -9.55 -30.48 55.64
C GLY A 132 -8.80 -29.13 55.90
N THR A 133 -9.36 -27.95 56.14
CA THR A 133 -10.72 -27.36 56.19
C THR A 133 -10.51 -25.85 55.95
N GLY A 134 -11.33 -25.13 55.16
CA GLY A 134 -12.42 -24.25 55.67
C GLY A 134 -11.92 -22.90 56.24
N GLY A 135 -12.45 -21.72 55.85
CA GLY A 135 -13.43 -21.44 54.80
C GLY A 135 -13.87 -19.95 54.72
N THR A 136 -14.44 -19.60 53.56
CA THR A 136 -15.54 -18.63 53.35
C THR A 136 -15.51 -17.18 53.89
N ASN A 137 -15.32 -16.25 52.94
CA ASN A 137 -16.27 -15.18 52.55
C ASN A 137 -16.44 -13.85 53.33
N THR A 138 -16.83 -12.86 52.51
CA THR A 138 -17.66 -11.65 52.77
C THR A 138 -16.99 -10.35 53.27
N ALA A 139 -17.33 -9.26 52.56
CA ALA A 139 -17.16 -7.85 52.93
C ALA A 139 -18.41 -7.37 53.73
N PRO A 140 -18.63 -6.08 54.16
CA PRO A 140 -18.23 -4.83 53.49
C PRO A 140 -17.90 -3.58 54.38
N SER A 141 -17.77 -2.42 53.70
CA SER A 141 -18.06 -1.04 54.19
C SER A 141 -17.03 -0.24 55.02
N THR A 142 -17.12 1.08 54.84
CA THR A 142 -16.32 2.18 55.44
C THR A 142 -16.90 2.72 56.76
N PRO A 143 -16.10 3.44 57.58
CA PRO A 143 -16.34 4.89 57.72
C PRO A 143 -15.04 5.76 57.75
N VAL A 144 -15.09 6.96 58.35
CA VAL A 144 -14.19 8.13 58.13
C VAL A 144 -13.70 8.74 59.47
N MET A 145 -12.71 9.65 59.41
CA MET A 145 -12.08 10.48 60.47
C MET A 145 -10.88 9.83 61.20
N GLY A 146 -9.80 10.54 61.58
CA GLY A 146 -9.39 11.94 61.29
C GLY A 146 -8.69 12.63 62.48
N VAL A 147 -8.05 13.81 62.24
CA VAL A 147 -7.64 14.83 63.25
C VAL A 147 -6.43 14.44 64.14
N ASP A 148 -5.43 15.29 64.47
CA ASP A 148 -5.03 16.65 64.02
C ASP A 148 -3.50 16.84 64.16
N ASP A 149 -2.94 17.96 63.64
CA ASP A 149 -2.25 18.97 64.50
C ASP A 149 -1.99 20.31 63.76
N LYS A 150 -1.84 21.40 64.53
CA LYS A 150 -1.82 22.83 64.13
C LYS A 150 -0.84 23.61 65.06
N PRO A 151 -0.92 24.94 65.35
CA PRO A 151 -1.49 26.13 64.67
C PRO A 151 -0.33 27.06 64.17
N ALA A 152 -0.39 28.37 63.91
CA ALA A 152 -1.39 29.47 63.89
C ALA A 152 -1.02 30.41 62.69
N MET A 153 -1.61 31.56 62.32
CA MET A 153 -2.52 32.57 62.92
C MET A 153 -3.13 33.35 61.72
N GLU A 154 -4.45 33.50 61.50
CA GLU A 154 -5.36 34.59 61.95
C GLU A 154 -4.91 36.03 61.60
N GLU A 155 -5.75 36.97 61.10
CA GLU A 155 -7.23 37.02 61.05
C GLU A 155 -7.84 37.74 59.79
N LYS A 156 -9.13 38.12 59.83
CA LYS A 156 -10.04 38.65 58.76
C LYS A 156 -10.38 40.16 59.06
N PRO A 157 -11.41 40.88 58.51
CA PRO A 157 -12.33 40.66 57.36
C PRO A 157 -12.56 41.86 56.38
N GLN A 158 -13.45 41.62 55.39
CA GLN A 158 -14.07 42.49 54.35
C GLN A 158 -15.54 42.87 54.73
N PRO A 159 -16.36 43.63 53.95
CA PRO A 159 -16.18 44.48 52.74
C PRO A 159 -16.71 45.94 52.95
N PRO A 160 -17.08 46.81 51.95
CA PRO A 160 -18.25 46.69 51.04
C PRO A 160 -18.05 47.26 49.59
N GLU A 161 -19.14 47.51 48.85
CA GLU A 161 -19.20 47.91 47.42
C GLU A 161 -19.05 49.43 47.11
N ALA A 162 -18.57 49.78 45.90
CA ALA A 162 -19.04 50.95 45.10
C ALA A 162 -18.45 50.99 43.67
N SER A 163 -19.06 51.78 42.78
CA SER A 163 -18.59 52.26 41.46
C SER A 163 -19.16 53.69 41.25
N PRO A 164 -18.84 54.50 40.21
CA PRO A 164 -18.06 54.29 38.98
C PRO A 164 -17.06 55.45 38.65
N LEU A 165 -16.80 55.71 37.35
CA LEU A 165 -16.06 56.85 36.73
C LEU A 165 -14.51 56.76 36.77
N GLY A 166 -13.75 57.19 35.75
CA GLY A 166 -14.14 57.64 34.39
C GLY A 166 -12.96 58.04 33.47
N GLN A 167 -13.18 57.93 32.14
CA GLN A 167 -12.46 58.52 30.98
C GLN A 167 -10.92 58.64 30.93
N ARG A 168 -10.32 58.01 29.90
CA ARG A 168 -9.47 58.62 28.83
C ARG A 168 -8.92 57.52 27.91
N ASP A 169 -8.59 57.74 26.64
CA ASP A 169 -9.23 58.52 25.56
C ASP A 169 -8.63 58.08 24.20
N LEU A 170 -9.27 58.43 23.08
CA LEU A 170 -8.78 58.34 21.69
C LEU A 170 -8.47 56.93 21.13
N GLY A 171 -8.82 56.65 19.86
CA GLY A 171 -8.52 55.33 19.26
C GLY A 171 -8.73 55.17 17.75
N ARG A 172 -9.95 55.43 17.24
CA ARG A 172 -10.37 55.25 15.81
C ARG A 172 -10.45 53.76 15.39
N SER A 173 -11.62 53.16 15.15
CA SER A 173 -12.54 53.36 14.00
C SER A 173 -11.85 53.06 12.65
N SER A 174 -12.43 52.37 11.65
CA SER A 174 -13.78 51.81 11.40
C SER A 174 -13.76 51.21 9.96
N SER A 175 -14.66 50.35 9.45
CA SER A 175 -15.77 49.54 9.98
C SER A 175 -16.27 48.59 8.86
N SER A 176 -17.26 47.73 9.16
CA SER A 176 -18.27 47.28 8.18
C SER A 176 -18.95 48.48 7.48
N LEU A 177 -19.62 48.39 6.33
CA LEU A 177 -20.66 47.45 5.82
C LEU A 177 -20.50 47.33 4.26
N LEU A 178 -21.24 46.54 3.47
CA LEU A 178 -22.70 46.49 3.24
C LEU A 178 -23.09 45.20 2.49
N ALA A 179 -24.40 44.87 2.49
CA ALA A 179 -24.97 43.75 1.73
C ALA A 179 -26.16 44.21 0.86
N SER A 180 -26.19 43.78 -0.40
CA SER A 180 -27.31 43.85 -1.38
C SER A 180 -26.86 43.14 -2.69
N PRO A 181 -27.75 42.77 -3.63
CA PRO A 181 -28.72 41.70 -3.44
C PRO A 181 -28.56 40.58 -4.51
N SER A 182 -29.51 39.64 -4.50
CA SER A 182 -29.55 38.41 -5.29
C SER A 182 -29.27 38.52 -6.80
N HIS A 183 -28.33 37.70 -7.29
CA HIS A 183 -28.37 37.11 -8.63
C HIS A 183 -28.31 35.58 -8.55
N ILE A 184 -29.22 34.89 -9.23
CA ILE A 184 -29.20 33.42 -9.36
C ILE A 184 -28.18 33.05 -10.45
N ALA A 185 -26.90 33.14 -10.12
CA ALA A 185 -25.83 32.54 -10.90
C ALA A 185 -25.63 31.09 -10.44
N ALA A 186 -25.87 30.13 -11.34
CA ALA A 186 -25.59 28.73 -11.04
C ALA A 186 -24.10 28.55 -10.72
N LYS A 187 -23.78 28.04 -9.52
CA LYS A 187 -22.38 27.79 -9.12
C LYS A 187 -21.78 26.68 -9.98
N GLU A 188 -21.07 27.07 -11.04
CA GLU A 188 -20.19 26.17 -11.79
C GLU A 188 -19.23 25.46 -10.82
N PRO A 189 -19.25 24.12 -10.75
CA PRO A 189 -18.35 23.39 -9.85
C PRO A 189 -16.90 23.55 -10.32
N THR A 190 -16.09 24.27 -9.55
CA THR A 190 -14.72 24.62 -9.90
C THR A 190 -13.90 23.37 -10.27
N PRO A 191 -13.22 23.34 -11.44
CA PRO A 191 -12.32 22.24 -11.78
C PRO A 191 -11.21 22.12 -10.74
N SER A 192 -10.72 20.90 -10.49
CA SER A 192 -9.67 20.70 -9.49
C SER A 192 -8.29 21.02 -10.06
N ILE A 193 -8.03 22.31 -10.33
CA ILE A 193 -6.78 22.84 -10.92
C ILE A 193 -5.54 22.26 -10.23
N ALA A 194 -5.54 22.19 -8.90
CA ALA A 194 -4.46 21.59 -8.11
C ALA A 194 -4.21 20.09 -8.41
N SER A 195 -5.22 19.34 -8.85
CA SER A 195 -5.08 17.92 -9.24
C SER A 195 -4.50 17.76 -10.65
N ASP A 196 -4.72 18.73 -11.54
CA ASP A 196 -4.15 18.74 -12.90
C ASP A 196 -2.69 19.20 -12.91
N ILE A 197 -2.36 20.27 -12.17
CA ILE A 197 -0.97 20.77 -12.08
C ILE A 197 -0.08 19.79 -11.30
N SER A 198 -0.60 19.13 -10.26
CA SER A 198 0.17 18.13 -9.50
C SER A 198 0.34 16.78 -10.20
N LEU A 199 -0.33 16.53 -11.34
CA LEU A 199 -0.18 15.26 -12.07
C LEU A 199 1.16 15.16 -12.83
N PRO A 200 1.55 16.13 -13.69
CA PRO A 200 2.88 16.16 -14.30
C PRO A 200 4.01 16.19 -13.26
N ILE A 201 3.85 16.98 -12.19
CA ILE A 201 4.84 17.07 -11.11
C ILE A 201 5.00 15.71 -10.41
N ALA A 202 3.92 15.08 -9.97
CA ALA A 202 3.99 13.77 -9.30
C ALA A 202 4.47 12.63 -10.21
N THR A 203 4.27 12.75 -11.53
CA THR A 203 4.84 11.83 -12.53
C THR A 203 6.36 12.05 -12.67
N GLN A 204 6.82 13.30 -12.61
CA GLN A 204 8.25 13.62 -12.66
C GLN A 204 8.99 13.28 -11.35
N GLU A 205 8.36 13.51 -10.19
CA GLU A 205 8.84 13.06 -8.87
C GLU A 205 8.97 11.53 -8.85
N LEU A 206 7.97 10.81 -9.37
CA LEU A 206 8.02 9.36 -9.52
C LEU A 206 9.17 8.92 -10.44
N ARG A 207 9.37 9.55 -11.60
CA ARG A 207 10.51 9.28 -12.49
C ARG A 207 11.85 9.50 -11.81
N GLN A 208 11.99 10.57 -11.03
CA GLN A 208 13.21 10.84 -10.27
C GLN A 208 13.43 9.77 -9.19
N ARG A 209 12.38 9.38 -8.47
CA ARG A 209 12.43 8.29 -7.48
C ARG A 209 12.80 6.95 -8.12
N LEU A 210 12.21 6.60 -9.27
CA LEU A 210 12.51 5.36 -9.99
C LEU A 210 13.98 5.25 -10.44
N ARG A 211 14.64 6.39 -10.73
CA ARG A 211 16.07 6.44 -11.02
C ARG A 211 16.95 6.25 -9.77
N GLN A 212 16.40 6.47 -8.58
CA GLN A 212 17.08 6.38 -7.28
C GLN A 212 16.83 5.06 -6.53
N LEU A 213 15.79 4.29 -6.89
CA LEU A 213 15.54 2.96 -6.31
C LEU A 213 16.63 1.98 -6.74
N GLU A 214 17.42 1.47 -5.78
CA GLU A 214 18.54 0.56 -6.04
C GLU A 214 18.16 -0.55 -7.04
N ASN A 215 18.97 -0.72 -8.09
CA ASN A 215 18.80 -1.77 -9.08
C ASN A 215 17.50 -1.63 -9.87
N GLY A 216 16.98 -0.41 -10.08
CA GLY A 216 15.85 -0.18 -10.98
C GLY A 216 16.13 -0.63 -12.43
N THR A 217 15.08 -1.00 -13.16
CA THR A 217 15.16 -1.29 -14.62
C THR A 217 15.56 -0.04 -15.39
N THR A 218 16.28 -0.19 -16.49
CA THR A 218 16.57 0.89 -17.43
C THR A 218 15.27 1.48 -18.01
N LEU A 219 15.17 2.82 -17.96
CA LEU A 219 14.19 3.69 -18.65
C LEU A 219 12.77 3.10 -18.88
N GLY A 220 11.87 3.32 -17.91
CA GLY A 220 10.42 3.26 -18.13
C GLY A 220 9.74 1.90 -17.93
N GLN A 221 10.45 0.86 -17.49
CA GLN A 221 9.90 -0.50 -17.31
C GLN A 221 9.73 -0.96 -15.85
N SER A 222 10.02 -0.09 -14.88
CA SER A 222 9.96 -0.41 -13.45
C SER A 222 8.55 -0.82 -13.06
N PRO A 223 8.32 -1.96 -12.37
CA PRO A 223 6.98 -2.31 -11.94
C PRO A 223 6.56 -1.35 -10.83
N LEU A 224 5.50 -0.60 -11.07
CA LEU A 224 4.86 0.22 -10.04
C LEU A 224 3.88 -0.60 -9.20
N GLY A 225 4.07 -1.93 -9.19
CA GLY A 225 3.08 -2.92 -8.81
C GLY A 225 1.98 -3.11 -9.85
N GLN A 226 0.94 -3.81 -9.42
CA GLN A 226 -0.29 -4.04 -10.18
C GLN A 226 -1.50 -3.75 -9.29
N ILE A 227 -2.63 -3.37 -9.87
CA ILE A 227 -3.91 -3.16 -9.19
C ILE A 227 -5.00 -4.07 -9.76
N GLN A 228 -5.81 -4.68 -8.90
CA GLN A 228 -6.96 -5.49 -9.30
C GLN A 228 -8.25 -4.67 -9.19
N LEU A 229 -8.97 -4.55 -10.31
CA LEU A 229 -10.22 -3.80 -10.39
C LEU A 229 -11.35 -4.67 -10.96
N THR A 230 -12.56 -4.57 -10.39
CA THR A 230 -13.80 -4.89 -11.13
C THR A 230 -14.36 -3.61 -11.71
N ILE A 231 -14.77 -3.64 -12.98
CA ILE A 231 -15.44 -2.52 -13.65
C ILE A 231 -16.73 -3.06 -14.28
N ARG A 232 -17.89 -2.44 -13.96
CA ARG A 232 -19.20 -2.83 -14.51
C ARG A 232 -20.15 -1.64 -14.58
N HIS A 233 -20.91 -1.51 -15.66
CA HIS A 233 -22.05 -0.58 -15.73
C HIS A 233 -23.36 -1.28 -15.35
N SER A 234 -24.27 -0.52 -14.74
CA SER A 234 -25.55 -0.96 -14.24
C SER A 234 -26.64 -0.09 -14.86
N SER A 235 -27.04 -0.39 -16.10
CA SER A 235 -27.96 0.43 -16.91
C SER A 235 -29.26 0.78 -16.18
N GLN A 236 -29.88 -0.20 -15.51
CA GLN A 236 -31.08 -0.02 -14.67
C GLN A 236 -30.95 1.05 -13.57
N ARG A 237 -29.72 1.38 -13.16
CA ARG A 237 -29.41 2.34 -12.09
C ARG A 237 -28.61 3.55 -12.58
N ASN A 238 -28.35 3.66 -13.89
CA ASN A 238 -27.47 4.65 -14.53
C ASN A 238 -26.18 4.91 -13.73
N LYS A 239 -25.44 3.83 -13.43
CA LYS A 239 -24.22 3.86 -12.62
C LYS A 239 -23.11 3.01 -13.22
N LEU A 240 -21.91 3.59 -13.31
CA LEU A 240 -20.66 2.83 -13.36
C LEU A 240 -20.27 2.44 -11.94
N ILE A 241 -19.98 1.16 -11.74
CA ILE A 241 -19.52 0.55 -10.49
C ILE A 241 -18.05 0.18 -10.70
N VAL A 242 -17.18 0.62 -9.79
CA VAL A 242 -15.77 0.22 -9.76
C VAL A 242 -15.44 -0.34 -8.38
N VAL A 243 -14.99 -1.59 -8.33
CA VAL A 243 -14.46 -2.21 -7.10
C VAL A 243 -12.95 -2.19 -7.17
N VAL A 244 -12.32 -1.56 -6.17
CA VAL A 244 -10.88 -1.61 -5.94
C VAL A 244 -10.63 -2.75 -4.96
N HIS A 245 -10.08 -3.87 -5.43
CA HIS A 245 -9.80 -5.04 -4.58
C HIS A 245 -8.49 -4.86 -3.85
N SER A 246 -7.38 -5.08 -4.53
CA SER A 246 -6.04 -5.02 -3.95
C SER A 246 -5.01 -4.45 -4.92
N CYS A 247 -3.86 -4.05 -4.39
CA CYS A 247 -2.63 -3.91 -5.16
C CYS A 247 -1.60 -4.96 -4.73
N ARG A 248 -0.60 -5.24 -5.56
CA ARG A 248 0.54 -6.10 -5.21
C ARG A 248 1.84 -5.57 -5.80
N ASN A 249 2.96 -5.88 -5.14
CA ASN A 249 4.31 -5.51 -5.56
C ASN A 249 4.50 -4.00 -5.84
N LEU A 250 3.83 -3.13 -5.08
CA LEU A 250 4.02 -1.68 -5.18
C LEU A 250 5.48 -1.29 -4.86
N ILE A 251 5.96 -0.18 -5.43
CA ILE A 251 7.27 0.36 -5.03
C ILE A 251 7.24 0.90 -3.60
N ALA A 252 8.32 0.71 -2.85
CA ALA A 252 8.44 1.21 -1.48
C ALA A 252 8.67 2.73 -1.45
N PHE A 253 8.01 3.40 -0.50
CA PHE A 253 8.20 4.82 -0.21
C PHE A 253 9.21 5.10 0.91
N SER A 254 9.41 4.15 1.82
CA SER A 254 10.50 4.10 2.81
C SER A 254 10.92 2.63 3.07
N GLU A 255 11.89 2.40 3.96
CA GLU A 255 12.29 1.04 4.40
C GLU A 255 11.11 0.26 5.03
N ASP A 256 10.21 0.99 5.70
CA ASP A 256 8.92 0.52 6.24
C ASP A 256 7.86 0.18 5.15
N GLY A 257 8.20 0.29 3.87
CA GLY A 257 7.29 0.07 2.74
C GLY A 257 6.53 1.33 2.33
N SER A 258 5.20 1.28 2.33
CA SER A 258 4.34 2.35 1.79
C SER A 258 3.02 2.49 2.57
N ASP A 259 2.42 3.67 2.50
CA ASP A 259 1.06 3.97 2.99
C ASP A 259 0.09 4.19 1.80
N PRO A 260 -0.25 3.15 1.02
CA PRO A 260 -0.99 3.29 -0.23
C PRO A 260 -2.48 3.62 -0.04
N TYR A 261 -2.99 4.50 -0.91
CA TYR A 261 -4.41 4.65 -1.20
C TYR A 261 -4.62 4.82 -2.71
N VAL A 262 -5.83 4.49 -3.18
CA VAL A 262 -6.22 4.64 -4.59
C VAL A 262 -7.12 5.87 -4.75
N ARG A 263 -6.84 6.70 -5.75
CA ARG A 263 -7.67 7.84 -6.19
C ARG A 263 -8.28 7.54 -7.55
N MET A 264 -9.57 7.82 -7.75
CA MET A 264 -10.21 7.69 -9.07
C MET A 264 -10.93 8.97 -9.55
N TYR A 265 -10.94 9.16 -10.88
CA TYR A 265 -11.74 10.14 -11.62
C TYR A 265 -12.36 9.51 -12.87
N LEU A 266 -13.48 10.05 -13.36
CA LEU A 266 -14.14 9.63 -14.60
C LEU A 266 -13.95 10.71 -15.69
N LEU A 267 -12.82 10.65 -16.38
CA LEU A 267 -12.38 11.67 -17.33
C LEU A 267 -13.38 11.85 -18.48
N PRO A 268 -13.62 13.09 -18.95
CA PRO A 268 -12.90 14.32 -18.59
C PRO A 268 -13.27 14.99 -17.25
N ASP A 269 -14.19 14.43 -16.43
CA ASP A 269 -14.51 15.09 -15.15
C ASP A 269 -13.41 14.89 -14.10
N LYS A 270 -12.75 16.00 -13.76
CA LYS A 270 -11.72 16.13 -12.73
C LYS A 270 -12.16 17.01 -11.55
N ARG A 271 -13.44 17.40 -11.48
CA ARG A 271 -14.01 18.21 -10.38
C ARG A 271 -13.85 17.51 -9.03
N ARG A 272 -13.68 18.28 -7.95
CA ARG A 272 -13.40 17.72 -6.61
C ARG A 272 -14.51 16.78 -6.10
N SER A 273 -15.74 16.96 -6.57
CA SER A 273 -16.94 16.14 -6.33
C SER A 273 -16.97 14.81 -7.11
N GLY A 274 -16.40 14.79 -8.33
CA GLY A 274 -16.26 13.58 -9.15
C GLY A 274 -15.21 12.61 -8.62
N ARG A 275 -14.28 13.08 -7.77
CA ARG A 275 -13.24 12.25 -7.16
C ARG A 275 -13.82 11.12 -6.30
N ARG A 276 -13.22 9.94 -6.39
CA ARG A 276 -13.34 8.85 -5.40
C ARG A 276 -11.96 8.55 -4.80
N LYS A 277 -11.92 8.01 -3.58
CA LYS A 277 -10.68 7.52 -2.96
C LYS A 277 -10.97 6.37 -2.00
N THR A 278 -10.01 5.46 -1.82
CA THR A 278 -10.06 4.44 -0.76
C THR A 278 -9.68 5.02 0.60
N HIS A 279 -9.76 4.18 1.63
CA HIS A 279 -8.94 4.35 2.83
C HIS A 279 -7.44 4.23 2.51
N VAL A 280 -6.60 4.63 3.46
CA VAL A 280 -5.14 4.45 3.41
C VAL A 280 -4.81 3.16 4.15
N SER A 281 -4.22 2.18 3.46
CA SER A 281 -3.53 1.08 4.13
C SER A 281 -2.11 1.53 4.51
N LYS A 282 -1.51 0.93 5.55
CA LYS A 282 -0.24 1.41 6.13
C LYS A 282 0.87 0.35 6.03
N LYS A 283 2.12 0.81 5.90
CA LYS A 283 3.34 -0.02 5.88
C LYS A 283 3.22 -1.32 5.05
N THR A 284 2.63 -1.24 3.85
CA THR A 284 2.45 -2.42 2.97
C THR A 284 2.62 -2.09 1.49
N LEU A 285 3.15 -3.06 0.75
CA LEU A 285 3.28 -3.04 -0.71
C LEU A 285 2.20 -3.90 -1.40
N ASN A 286 1.37 -4.59 -0.62
CA ASN A 286 0.31 -5.50 -1.07
C ASN A 286 -1.07 -5.17 -0.43
N PRO A 287 -1.53 -3.90 -0.47
CA PRO A 287 -2.74 -3.50 0.24
C PRO A 287 -3.99 -4.19 -0.33
N VAL A 288 -4.81 -4.74 0.57
CA VAL A 288 -6.21 -5.10 0.29
C VAL A 288 -7.10 -3.94 0.71
N PHE A 289 -8.09 -3.59 -0.12
CA PHE A 289 -9.03 -2.50 0.08
C PHE A 289 -10.49 -2.98 0.03
N ASP A 290 -10.82 -3.79 -0.97
CA ASP A 290 -12.15 -4.34 -1.27
C ASP A 290 -13.30 -3.30 -1.24
N GLN A 291 -13.05 -2.10 -1.79
CA GLN A 291 -13.98 -0.97 -1.74
C GLN A 291 -14.68 -0.74 -3.08
N SER A 292 -16.02 -0.74 -3.07
CA SER A 292 -16.88 -0.43 -4.22
C SER A 292 -17.24 1.06 -4.28
N PHE A 293 -17.18 1.65 -5.48
CA PHE A 293 -17.47 3.06 -5.74
C PHE A 293 -18.42 3.23 -6.93
N ASP A 294 -19.42 4.09 -6.77
CA ASP A 294 -20.36 4.46 -7.82
C ASP A 294 -20.02 5.83 -8.46
N PHE A 295 -20.17 5.89 -9.78
CA PHE A 295 -20.31 7.12 -10.56
C PHE A 295 -21.67 7.10 -11.26
N SER A 296 -22.51 8.11 -11.03
CA SER A 296 -23.79 8.25 -11.74
C SER A 296 -23.50 8.72 -13.17
N VAL A 297 -23.77 7.88 -14.16
CA VAL A 297 -23.45 8.09 -15.58
C VAL A 297 -24.28 7.12 -16.44
N SER A 298 -24.78 7.57 -17.60
CA SER A 298 -25.52 6.69 -18.52
C SER A 298 -24.58 5.75 -19.29
N LEU A 299 -25.10 4.65 -19.87
CA LEU A 299 -24.26 3.72 -20.64
C LEU A 299 -23.65 4.38 -21.90
N PRO A 300 -24.41 5.09 -22.75
CA PRO A 300 -23.83 5.73 -23.94
C PRO A 300 -22.81 6.80 -23.59
N GLU A 301 -22.98 7.47 -22.44
CA GLU A 301 -22.02 8.47 -21.97
C GLU A 301 -20.74 7.81 -21.45
N VAL A 302 -20.83 6.77 -20.62
CA VAL A 302 -19.64 6.15 -20.02
C VAL A 302 -18.73 5.50 -21.08
N GLN A 303 -19.29 5.00 -22.18
CA GLN A 303 -18.52 4.50 -23.32
C GLN A 303 -17.60 5.55 -23.97
N ARG A 304 -17.84 6.85 -23.71
CA ARG A 304 -16.98 7.97 -24.15
C ARG A 304 -16.09 8.53 -23.03
N ARG A 305 -15.97 7.83 -21.89
CA ARG A 305 -15.18 8.23 -20.72
C ARG A 305 -13.94 7.35 -20.54
N THR A 306 -12.98 7.85 -19.77
CA THR A 306 -11.80 7.08 -19.33
C THR A 306 -11.73 7.10 -17.81
N LEU A 307 -11.58 5.93 -17.18
CA LEU A 307 -11.34 5.84 -15.74
C LEU A 307 -9.86 6.13 -15.46
N ASP A 308 -9.57 7.20 -14.72
CA ASP A 308 -8.24 7.55 -14.25
C ASP A 308 -8.06 7.04 -12.82
N VAL A 309 -7.22 6.00 -12.67
CA VAL A 309 -6.94 5.34 -11.38
C VAL A 309 -5.48 5.59 -11.02
N ALA A 310 -5.22 6.27 -9.91
CA ALA A 310 -3.87 6.56 -9.44
C ALA A 310 -3.67 6.03 -8.02
N VAL A 311 -2.71 5.14 -7.82
CA VAL A 311 -2.25 4.68 -6.52
C VAL A 311 -1.23 5.69 -5.99
N LYS A 312 -1.38 6.14 -4.75
CA LYS A 312 -0.57 7.20 -4.14
C LYS A 312 -0.15 6.85 -2.73
N ASN A 313 1.05 7.28 -2.34
CA ASN A 313 1.49 7.20 -0.95
C ASN A 313 0.88 8.37 -0.17
N SER A 314 0.23 8.08 0.96
CA SER A 314 -0.33 9.12 1.85
C SER A 314 0.74 9.83 2.67
N GLY A 315 1.76 9.08 3.09
CA GLY A 315 2.82 9.50 4.02
C GLY A 315 2.32 9.87 5.42
N GLY A 316 3.26 9.97 6.35
CA GLY A 316 2.98 10.43 7.71
C GLY A 316 2.58 11.91 7.76
N PHE A 317 2.09 12.40 8.90
CA PHE A 317 1.68 13.81 9.04
C PHE A 317 2.79 14.79 8.61
N LEU A 318 4.03 14.51 9.02
CA LEU A 318 5.24 15.31 8.74
C LEU A 318 6.20 14.69 7.70
N SER A 319 5.91 13.50 7.15
CA SER A 319 6.89 12.82 6.30
C SER A 319 6.85 13.34 4.85
N LYS A 320 8.02 13.36 4.20
CA LYS A 320 8.19 13.77 2.79
C LYS A 320 7.70 12.71 1.80
N ASP A 321 7.31 11.54 2.30
CA ASP A 321 6.99 10.33 1.54
C ASP A 321 5.56 10.39 1.01
N LYS A 322 5.23 11.44 0.26
CA LYS A 322 3.92 11.69 -0.34
C LYS A 322 4.12 11.82 -1.84
N GLY A 323 3.39 11.05 -2.63
CA GLY A 323 3.64 11.00 -4.06
C GLY A 323 2.77 10.01 -4.82
N LEU A 324 3.03 9.90 -6.12
CA LEU A 324 2.46 8.86 -6.97
C LEU A 324 3.22 7.54 -6.73
N LEU A 325 2.50 6.44 -6.54
CA LEU A 325 3.06 5.09 -6.58
C LEU A 325 2.97 4.54 -8.01
N GLY A 326 1.84 4.76 -8.68
CA GLY A 326 1.65 4.44 -10.09
C GLY A 326 0.21 4.69 -10.54
N LYS A 327 -0.07 4.49 -11.82
CA LYS A 327 -1.35 4.85 -12.44
C LYS A 327 -1.81 3.84 -13.48
N VAL A 328 -3.12 3.80 -13.76
CA VAL A 328 -3.69 3.20 -14.97
C VAL A 328 -4.86 4.06 -15.50
N LEU A 329 -4.95 4.15 -16.83
CA LEU A 329 -6.07 4.70 -17.58
C LEU A 329 -6.84 3.55 -18.22
N VAL A 330 -8.13 3.42 -17.91
CA VAL A 330 -9.00 2.40 -18.53
C VAL A 330 -10.02 3.09 -19.41
N ALA A 331 -9.90 2.96 -20.72
CA ALA A 331 -10.91 3.39 -21.67
C ALA A 331 -12.17 2.53 -21.49
N LEU A 332 -13.35 3.17 -21.39
CA LEU A 332 -14.59 2.48 -21.02
C LEU A 332 -15.49 2.18 -22.23
N ALA A 333 -14.96 2.24 -23.45
CA ALA A 333 -15.70 2.03 -24.70
C ALA A 333 -16.19 0.58 -24.94
N SER A 334 -15.90 -0.37 -24.06
CA SER A 334 -16.29 -1.77 -24.23
C SER A 334 -17.78 -2.00 -23.98
N GLU A 335 -18.44 -2.74 -24.88
CA GLU A 335 -19.81 -3.23 -24.72
C GLU A 335 -19.94 -4.25 -23.58
N GLU A 336 -18.84 -4.94 -23.22
CA GLU A 336 -18.84 -5.89 -22.09
C GLU A 336 -19.11 -5.23 -20.73
N LEU A 337 -19.14 -3.89 -20.64
CA LEU A 337 -19.42 -3.14 -19.42
C LEU A 337 -20.67 -3.63 -18.67
N ALA A 338 -21.73 -4.08 -19.35
CA ALA A 338 -22.97 -4.54 -18.69
C ALA A 338 -22.76 -5.83 -17.85
N LYS A 339 -21.98 -6.77 -18.40
CA LYS A 339 -21.49 -7.99 -17.75
C LYS A 339 -20.44 -7.64 -16.69
N GLY A 340 -19.53 -6.75 -17.06
CA GLY A 340 -18.36 -6.35 -16.29
C GLY A 340 -17.26 -7.41 -16.30
N TRP A 341 -16.07 -7.00 -15.86
CA TRP A 341 -14.90 -7.85 -15.77
C TRP A 341 -14.11 -7.55 -14.50
N THR A 342 -13.29 -8.50 -14.07
CA THR A 342 -12.29 -8.30 -13.00
C THR A 342 -10.93 -8.70 -13.54
N GLN A 343 -9.96 -7.78 -13.54
CA GLN A 343 -8.61 -8.07 -14.02
C GLN A 343 -7.53 -7.31 -13.24
N TRP A 344 -6.30 -7.82 -13.32
CA TRP A 344 -5.10 -7.11 -12.88
C TRP A 344 -4.64 -6.13 -13.97
N TYR A 345 -4.25 -4.93 -13.56
CA TYR A 345 -3.67 -3.90 -14.40
C TYR A 345 -2.24 -3.60 -13.93
N ASP A 346 -1.27 -3.62 -14.85
CA ASP A 346 0.06 -3.05 -14.60
C ASP A 346 -0.07 -1.54 -14.34
N LEU A 347 0.62 -1.06 -13.30
CA LEU A 347 0.70 0.36 -13.02
C LEU A 347 1.88 0.98 -13.78
N THR A 348 1.65 2.12 -14.42
CA THR A 348 2.64 2.90 -15.19
C THR A 348 2.69 4.35 -14.73
N GLU A 349 3.70 5.11 -15.18
CA GLU A 349 3.96 6.48 -14.71
C GLU A 349 2.84 7.47 -15.09
N ASP A 350 2.30 7.32 -16.30
CA ASP A 350 1.28 8.16 -16.94
C ASP A 350 -0.12 7.52 -16.97
N GLY A 351 -0.16 6.19 -16.78
CA GLY A 351 -1.33 5.33 -16.82
C GLY A 351 -1.61 4.69 -18.18
N THR A 352 -0.78 4.90 -19.21
CA THR A 352 -0.96 4.19 -20.49
C THR A 352 -0.43 2.75 -20.39
N ARG A 353 -0.93 1.85 -21.26
CA ARG A 353 -0.32 0.53 -21.42
C ARG A 353 1.02 0.70 -22.16
N PRO A 354 2.09 -0.01 -21.78
CA PRO A 354 3.33 0.02 -22.54
C PRO A 354 3.08 -0.35 -24.00
N GLN A 355 3.51 0.51 -24.93
CA GLN A 355 3.59 0.18 -26.34
C GLN A 355 4.60 -0.98 -26.49
N VAL A 356 4.14 -2.15 -26.92
CA VAL A 356 5.03 -3.25 -27.29
C VAL A 356 5.61 -2.91 -28.66
N ILE A 357 6.74 -2.21 -28.64
CA ILE A 357 7.59 -2.08 -29.83
C ILE A 357 7.96 -3.51 -30.22
N THR A 358 7.55 -3.90 -31.43
CA THR A 358 7.66 -5.25 -31.98
C THR A 358 8.81 -5.30 -32.98
#